data_AF-A0A7V4MFA9-F1
#
_entry.id   AF-A0A7V4MFA9-F1
#
_cell.length_a   1.000
_cell.length_b   1.000
_cell.length_c   1.000
_cell.angle_alpha   90.00
_cell.angle_beta   90.00
_cell.angle_gamma   90.00
#
_symmetry.space_group_name_H-M   'P 1'
#
loop_
_entity.id
_entity.type
_entity.pdbx_description
1 polymer ?
#
loop_
_entity_poly.entity_id
_entity_poly.type
_entity_poly.pdbx_seq_one_letter_code
_entity_poly.pdbx_strand_id
1 'polypeptide(L)' 'MGPEAALETQIARYRAMTREQRVLTALRLHELACELARMGIRRQHPDAKPKEVERRLHERLELARVA' A
#
# COMPACT_ATOMS: atom_id res chain seq x y z
N MET A 1 -7.76 25.06 -0.18
CA MET A 1 -7.19 24.24 -1.27
C MET A 1 -8.31 23.34 -1.76
N GLY A 2 -8.71 23.41 -3.03
CA GLY A 2 -9.71 22.52 -3.62
C GLY A 2 -9.12 21.18 -4.06
N PRO A 3 -9.94 20.17 -4.39
CA PRO A 3 -9.46 18.85 -4.81
C PRO A 3 -8.54 18.91 -6.04
N GLU A 4 -8.83 19.78 -7.01
CA GLU A 4 -7.99 20.00 -8.19
C GLU A 4 -6.62 20.58 -7.79
N ALA A 5 -6.61 21.58 -6.91
CA ALA A 5 -5.37 22.18 -6.43
C ALA A 5 -4.52 21.20 -5.60
N ALA A 6 -5.16 20.29 -4.87
CA ALA A 6 -4.48 19.22 -4.14
C ALA A 6 -3.85 18.19 -5.09
N LEU A 7 -4.56 17.82 -6.16
CA LEU A 7 -4.05 16.93 -7.21
C LEU A 7 -2.83 17.54 -7.93
N GLU A 8 -2.93 18.80 -8.35
CA GLU A 8 -1.81 19.51 -8.99
C GLU A 8 -0.59 19.58 -8.08
N THR A 9 -0.80 19.87 -6.79
CA THR A 9 0.27 19.86 -5.79
C THR A 9 0.94 18.48 -5.68
N GLN A 10 0.14 17.41 -5.71
CA GLN A 10 0.65 16.05 -5.64
C GLN A 10 1.45 15.67 -6.90
N ILE A 11 0.94 16.03 -8.09
CA ILE A 11 1.63 15.79 -9.37
C ILE A 11 2.97 16.55 -9.41
N ALA A 12 2.98 17.82 -9.00
CA ALA A 12 4.20 18.63 -8.95
C ALA A 12 5.27 18.00 -8.04
N ARG A 13 4.86 17.49 -6.87
CA ARG A 13 5.76 16.78 -5.94
C ARG A 13 6.34 15.51 -6.59
N TYR A 14 5.52 14.68 -7.23
CA TYR A 14 6.04 13.49 -7.91
C TYR A 14 7.00 13.83 -9.05
N ARG A 15 6.71 14.87 -9.84
CA ARG A 15 7.59 15.33 -10.92
C ARG A 15 8.95 15.79 -10.40
N ALA A 16 8.99 16.45 -9.25
CA ALA A 16 10.21 16.93 -8.60
C ALA A 16 11.04 15.81 -7.93
N MET A 17 10.50 14.60 -7.76
CA MET A 17 11.23 13.50 -7.12
C MET A 17 12.35 12.96 -8.01
N THR A 18 13.50 12.70 -7.40
CA THR A 18 14.58 11.90 -8.00
C THR A 18 14.12 10.45 -8.21
N ARG A 19 14.92 9.67 -8.96
CA ARG A 19 14.63 8.24 -9.19
C ARG A 19 14.66 7.45 -7.88
N GLU A 20 15.63 7.73 -7.03
CA GLU A 20 15.79 7.12 -5.71
C GLU A 20 14.61 7.43 -4.82
N GLN A 21 14.17 8.69 -4.79
CA GLN A 21 12.99 9.10 -4.04
C GLN A 21 11.73 8.37 -4.52
N ARG A 22 11.55 8.20 -5.83
CA ARG A 22 10.41 7.46 -6.39
C ARG A 22 10.41 6.00 -5.95
N VAL A 23 11.57 5.33 -6.01
CA VAL A 23 11.70 3.93 -5.55
C VAL A 23 11.39 3.83 -4.06
N LEU A 24 11.95 4.70 -3.23
CA LEU A 24 11.69 4.71 -1.79
C LEU A 24 10.21 4.98 -1.46
N THR A 25 9.58 5.91 -2.18
CA THR A 25 8.14 6.16 -2.03
C THR A 25 7.32 4.95 -2.41
N ALA A 26 7.64 4.25 -3.51
CA ALA A 26 6.94 3.04 -3.91
C ALA A 26 7.05 1.92 -2.86
N LEU A 27 8.24 1.71 -2.31
CA LEU A 27 8.47 0.71 -1.25
C LEU A 27 7.66 1.03 0.02
N ARG A 28 7.66 2.29 0.45
CA ARG A 28 6.87 2.73 1.62
C ARG A 28 5.37 2.60 1.39
N LEU A 29 4.89 2.92 0.19
CA LEU A 29 3.48 2.73 -0.17
C LEU A 29 3.09 1.24 -0.17
N HIS A 30 3.97 0.37 -0.64
CA HIS A 30 3.75 -1.08 -0.60
C HIS A 30 3.67 -1.60 0.85
N GLU A 31 4.58 -1.15 1.73
CA GLU A 31 4.56 -1.50 3.15
C GLU A 31 3.25 -1.06 3.82
N LEU A 32 2.85 0.20 3.63
CA LEU A 32 1.59 0.74 4.12
C LEU A 32 0.39 -0.07 3.61
N ALA A 33 0.36 -0.40 2.31
CA ALA A 33 -0.71 -1.20 1.73
C ALA A 33 -0.80 -2.59 2.38
N CYS A 34 0.35 -3.23 2.66
CA CYS A 34 0.40 -4.50 3.37
C CYS A 34 -0.12 -4.37 4.81
N GLU A 35 0.21 -3.31 5.53
CA GLU A 35 -0.32 -3.06 6.88
C GLU A 35 -1.84 -2.88 6.88
N LEU A 36 -2.36 -2.06 5.97
CA LEU A 36 -3.81 -1.87 5.78
C LEU A 36 -4.50 -3.20 5.48
N ALA A 37 -3.90 -4.02 4.60
CA ALA A 37 -4.42 -5.34 4.28
C ALA A 37 -4.42 -6.28 5.49
N ARG A 38 -3.35 -6.30 6.30
CA ARG A 38 -3.30 -7.07 7.56
C ARG A 38 -4.38 -6.64 8.54
N MET A 39 -4.62 -5.34 8.69
CA MET A 39 -5.72 -4.83 9.53
C MET A 39 -7.08 -5.32 9.04
N GLY A 40 -7.33 -5.24 7.73
CA GLY A 40 -8.53 -5.78 7.11
C GLY A 40 -8.69 -7.29 7.32
N ILE A 41 -7.61 -8.06 7.17
CA ILE A 41 -7.60 -9.52 7.40
C ILE A 41 -7.93 -9.84 8.86
N ARG A 42 -7.30 -9.16 9.82
CA ARG A 42 -7.59 -9.35 11.25
C ARG A 42 -9.04 -9.03 11.60
N ARG A 43 -9.61 -7.99 10.99
CA ARG A 43 -11.02 -7.66 11.17
C ARG A 43 -11.94 -8.74 10.58
N GLN A 44 -11.58 -9.35 9.46
CA GLN A 44 -12.34 -10.42 8.82
C GLN A 44 -12.16 -11.77 9.50
N HIS A 45 -11.03 -11.99 10.17
CA HIS A 45 -10.68 -13.22 10.88
C HIS A 45 -10.14 -12.89 12.28
N PRO A 46 -11.01 -12.59 13.25
CA PRO A 46 -10.60 -12.14 14.58
C PRO A 46 -9.68 -13.13 15.33
N ASP A 47 -9.90 -14.43 15.12
CA ASP A 47 -9.13 -15.50 15.77
C ASP A 47 -7.88 -15.93 14.97
N ALA A 48 -7.58 -15.27 13.85
CA ALA A 48 -6.43 -15.60 13.04
C ALA A 48 -5.13 -15.33 13.79
N LYS A 49 -4.32 -16.38 13.95
CA LYS A 49 -2.96 -16.26 14.48
C LYS A 49 -2.09 -15.44 13.53
N PRO A 50 -1.00 -14.80 13.99
CA PRO A 50 -0.14 -13.97 13.14
C PRO A 50 0.32 -14.65 11.84
N LYS A 51 0.71 -15.92 11.89
CA LYS A 51 1.10 -16.70 10.70
C LYS A 51 -0.03 -16.86 9.67
N GLU A 52 -1.26 -17.00 10.14
CA GLU A 52 -2.44 -17.14 9.27
C GLU A 52 -2.78 -15.79 8.60
N VAL A 53 -2.58 -14.68 9.31
CA VAL A 53 -2.71 -13.33 8.73
C VAL A 53 -1.70 -13.12 7.61
N GLU A 54 -0.43 -13.49 7.82
CA GLU A 54 0.60 -13.36 6.77
C GLU A 54 0.34 -14.28 5.57
N ARG A 55 -0.12 -15.51 5.80
CA ARG A 55 -0.51 -16.44 4.73
C ARG A 55 -1.59 -15.83 3.84
N ARG A 56 -2.64 -15.27 4.45
CA ARG A 56 -3.73 -14.59 3.72
C ARG A 56 -3.28 -13.32 3.02
N LEU A 57 -2.33 -12.58 3.61
CA LEU A 57 -1.74 -11.42 2.95
C LEU A 57 -1.01 -11.85 1.67
N HIS A 58 -0.16 -12.90 1.74
CA HIS A 58 0.52 -13.43 0.57
C HIS A 58 -0.47 -13.87 -0.52
N GLU A 59 -1.54 -14.59 -0.17
CA GLU A 59 -2.58 -14.97 -1.14
C GLU A 59 -3.17 -13.76 -1.88
N ARG A 60 -3.41 -12.64 -1.19
CA ARG A 60 -3.90 -11.40 -1.82
C ARG A 60 -2.87 -10.76 -2.74
N LEU A 61 -1.60 -10.75 -2.33
CA LEU A 61 -0.52 -10.20 -3.16
C LEU A 61 -0.31 -11.04 -4.42
N GLU A 62 -0.43 -12.36 -4.32
CA GLU A 62 -0.36 -13.26 -5.47
C GLU A 62 -1.48 -12.99 -6.48
N LEU A 63 -2.71 -12.80 -6.00
CA LEU A 63 -3.84 -12.40 -6.86
C LEU A 63 -3.60 -11.07 -7.56
N ALA A 64 -3.02 -10.09 -6.86
CA ALA A 64 -2.70 -8.79 -7.44
C ALA A 64 -1.54 -8.84 -8.46
N ARG A 65 -0.63 -9.81 -8.35
CA ARG A 65 0.48 -9.97 -9.32
C ARG A 65 0.00 -10.48 -10.68
N VAL A 66 -1.08 -11.26 -10.71
CA VAL A 66 -1.61 -11.91 -11.93
C VAL A 66 -2.78 -11.15 -12.58
N ALA A 67 -3.24 -10.08 -11.95
CA ALA A 67 -4.31 -9.20 -12.42
C ALA A 67 -3.75 -8.09 -13.33
#